data_AF-A0A731TDL7-F1
#
_entry.id   AF-A0A731TDL7-F1
#
_cell.length_a   1.000
_cell.length_b   1.000
_cell.length_c   1.000
_cell.angle_alpha   90.00
_cell.angle_beta   90.00
_cell.angle_gamma   90.00
#
_symmetry.space_group_name_H-M   'P 1'
#
loop_
_entity.id
_entity.type
_entity.pdbx_description
1 polymer ?
#
loop_
_entity_poly.entity_id
_entity_poly.type
_entity_poly.pdbx_seq_one_letter_code
_entity_poly.pdbx_strand_id
1 'polypeptide(L)'
;MQNITFTPPNPEQRRTILEEYGFKFDRRIREEECSEITSLSRSSRWKMEQQGRFPPRCHFGRNSCAWLLSDVLWWVRNPPAVENVNNPYSRKSA
;
A
#
# COMPACT_ATOMS: atom_id res chain seq x y z
N MET A 1 -9.44 -22.07 -3.47
CA MET A 1 -8.28 -21.18 -3.32
C MET A 1 -8.81 -19.75 -3.34
N GLN A 2 -8.76 -19.03 -2.22
CA GLN A 2 -9.18 -17.63 -2.19
C GLN A 2 -8.07 -16.79 -2.83
N ASN A 3 -8.33 -16.25 -4.03
CA ASN A 3 -7.43 -15.30 -4.66
C ASN A 3 -7.53 -14.00 -3.87
N ILE A 4 -6.62 -13.81 -2.91
CA ILE A 4 -6.55 -12.57 -2.12
C ILE A 4 -5.93 -11.49 -3.02
N THR A 5 -6.75 -10.92 -3.90
CA THR A 5 -6.35 -9.87 -4.81
C THR A 5 -6.55 -8.52 -4.13
N PHE A 6 -5.61 -7.60 -4.30
CA PHE A 6 -5.78 -6.22 -3.87
C PHE A 6 -6.95 -5.59 -4.61
N THR A 7 -8.01 -5.23 -3.87
CA THR A 7 -9.12 -4.46 -4.40
C THR A 7 -8.87 -2.97 -4.14
N PRO A 8 -8.77 -2.14 -5.18
CA PRO A 8 -8.58 -0.71 -4.99
C PRO A 8 -9.80 -0.11 -4.28
N PRO A 9 -9.60 0.84 -3.35
CA PRO A 9 -10.68 1.51 -2.64
C PRO A 9 -11.54 2.35 -3.60
N ASN A 10 -12.84 2.42 -3.31
CA ASN A 10 -13.75 3.30 -4.01
C ASN A 10 -13.42 4.80 -3.72
N PRO A 11 -13.91 5.76 -4.52
CA PRO A 11 -13.57 7.18 -4.35
C PRO A 11 -13.96 7.74 -2.98
N GLU A 12 -15.02 7.23 -2.36
CA GLU A 12 -15.46 7.66 -1.03
C GLU A 12 -14.55 7.12 0.07
N GLN A 13 -14.21 5.84 0.02
CA GLN A 13 -13.24 5.16 0.89
C GLN A 13 -11.87 5.83 0.80
N ARG A 14 -11.45 6.26 -0.40
CA ARG A 14 -10.22 7.04 -0.60
C ARG A 14 -10.28 8.36 0.16
N ARG A 15 -11.40 9.09 0.10
CA ARG A 15 -11.56 10.34 0.85
C ARG A 15 -11.55 10.09 2.35
N THR A 16 -12.30 9.08 2.82
CA THR A 16 -12.35 8.71 4.23
C THR A 16 -10.98 8.33 4.77
N ILE A 17 -10.20 7.50 4.08
CA ILE A 17 -8.87 7.10 4.56
C ILE A 17 -7.90 8.27 4.53
N LEU A 18 -7.95 9.14 3.52
CA LEU A 18 -7.10 10.33 3.49
C LEU A 18 -7.45 11.29 4.64
N GLU A 19 -8.74 11.51 4.89
CA GLU A 19 -9.23 12.34 6.00
C GLU A 19 -8.85 11.75 7.37
N GLU A 20 -9.00 10.43 7.56
CA GLU A 20 -8.62 9.73 8.78
C GLU A 20 -7.13 9.87 9.11
N TYR A 21 -6.27 9.83 8.08
CA TYR A 21 -4.83 10.02 8.22
C TYR A 21 -4.40 11.50 8.16
N GLY A 22 -5.33 12.45 8.01
CA GLY A 22 -5.05 13.89 7.98
C GLY A 22 -4.45 14.42 6.66
N PHE A 23 -4.54 13.66 5.57
CA PHE A 23 -4.09 14.10 4.25
C PHE A 23 -5.22 14.80 3.49
N LYS A 24 -4.99 16.05 3.06
CA LYS A 24 -5.98 16.83 2.28
C LYS A 24 -6.21 16.32 0.85
N PHE A 25 -5.21 15.67 0.25
CA PHE A 25 -5.25 15.26 -1.15
C PHE A 25 -4.54 13.92 -1.34
N ASP A 26 -4.98 13.16 -2.34
CA ASP A 26 -4.25 11.98 -2.77
C ASP A 26 -2.93 12.42 -3.42
N ARG A 27 -1.82 11.95 -2.85
CA ARG A 27 -0.48 12.20 -3.40
C ARG A 27 0.12 10.91 -3.91
N ARG A 28 1.00 11.05 -4.90
CA ARG A 28 1.79 9.94 -5.39
C ARG A 28 3.04 9.80 -4.55
N ILE A 29 3.22 8.63 -3.95
CA ILE A 29 4.41 8.32 -3.17
C ILE A 29 5.43 7.59 -4.03
N ARG A 30 6.71 7.91 -3.84
CA ARG A 30 7.82 7.17 -4.45
C ARG A 30 8.19 5.97 -3.58
N GLU A 31 9.22 5.27 -3.99
CA GLU A 31 9.63 4.01 -3.36
C GLU A 31 10.14 4.19 -1.93
N GLU A 32 10.86 5.28 -1.68
CA GLU A 32 11.32 5.73 -0.36
C GLU A 32 10.13 5.86 0.62
N GLU A 33 9.20 6.76 0.33
CA GLU A 33 7.96 6.97 1.09
C GLU A 33 7.14 5.68 1.25
N CYS A 34 7.01 4.90 0.18
CA CYS A 34 6.30 3.63 0.23
C CYS A 34 7.00 2.64 1.16
N SER A 35 8.33 2.61 1.17
CA SER A 35 9.13 1.79 2.11
C SER A 35 8.96 2.23 3.55
N GLU A 36 8.86 3.53 3.82
CA GLU A 36 8.60 4.03 5.17
C GLU A 36 7.20 3.66 5.65
N ILE A 37 6.18 3.87 4.81
CA ILE A 37 4.78 3.57 5.15
C ILE A 37 4.57 2.06 5.34
N THR A 38 5.03 1.23 4.40
CA THR A 38 4.79 -0.21 4.46
C THR A 38 5.84 -0.96 5.30
N SER A 39 6.97 -0.34 5.63
CA SER A 39 8.13 -0.98 6.27
C SER A 39 8.60 -2.27 5.55
N LEU A 40 8.34 -2.37 4.24
CA LEU A 40 8.65 -3.55 3.42
C LEU A 40 9.87 -3.30 2.55
N SER A 41 10.72 -4.33 2.41
CA SER A 41 11.80 -4.31 1.43
C SER A 41 11.26 -4.29 -0.01
N ARG A 42 12.05 -3.74 -0.94
CA ARG A 42 11.73 -3.74 -2.39
C ARG A 42 11.38 -5.14 -2.90
N SER A 43 12.16 -6.13 -2.49
CA SER A 43 12.02 -7.53 -2.90
C SER A 43 10.69 -8.12 -2.43
N SER A 44 10.29 -7.84 -1.18
CA SER A 44 9.00 -8.28 -0.64
C SER A 44 7.84 -7.63 -1.38
N ARG A 45 7.91 -6.31 -1.63
CA ARG A 45 6.90 -5.59 -2.40
C ARG A 45 6.77 -6.13 -3.82
N TRP A 46 7.89 -6.39 -4.50
CA TRP A 46 7.89 -6.98 -5.84
C TRP A 46 7.23 -8.37 -5.86
N LYS A 47 7.53 -9.23 -4.88
CA LYS A 47 6.85 -10.53 -4.75
C LYS A 47 5.33 -10.38 -4.55
N MET A 48 4.89 -9.43 -3.74
CA MET A 48 3.46 -9.20 -3.51
C MET A 48 2.76 -8.58 -4.73
N GLU A 49 3.45 -7.72 -5.46
CA GLU A 49 2.98 -7.15 -6.73
C GLU A 49 2.78 -8.26 -7.77
N GLN A 50 3.74 -9.18 -7.91
CA GLN A 50 3.61 -10.38 -8.75
C GLN A 50 2.45 -11.29 -8.32
N GLN A 51 2.12 -11.31 -7.03
CA GLN A 51 0.99 -12.06 -6.48
C GLN A 51 -0.35 -11.31 -6.60
N GLY A 52 -0.38 -10.09 -7.13
CA GLY A 52 -1.59 -9.25 -7.20
C GLY A 52 -2.10 -8.79 -5.83
N ARG A 53 -1.25 -8.84 -4.81
CA ARG A 53 -1.58 -8.54 -3.41
C ARG A 53 -1.23 -7.12 -3.00
N PHE A 54 -0.44 -6.40 -3.79
CA PHE A 54 0.01 -5.03 -3.53
C PHE A 54 -0.59 -4.08 -4.57
N PRO A 55 -0.83 -2.80 -4.23
CA PRO A 55 -1.29 -1.81 -5.20
C PRO A 55 -0.39 -1.69 -6.44
N PRO A 56 -0.99 -1.54 -7.63
CA PRO A 56 -0.25 -1.48 -8.88
C PRO A 56 0.66 -0.25 -8.95
N ARG A 57 1.81 -0.42 -9.62
CA ARG A 57 2.75 0.68 -9.89
C ARG A 57 2.17 1.62 -10.95
N CYS A 58 2.15 2.91 -10.63
CA CYS A 58 1.91 3.96 -11.61
C CYS A 58 3.26 4.42 -12.17
N HIS A 59 3.53 4.08 -13.44
CA HIS A 59 4.72 4.55 -14.14
C HIS A 59 4.54 5.98 -14.63
N PHE A 60 5.45 6.87 -14.24
CA PHE A 60 5.44 8.28 -14.65
C PHE A 60 6.59 8.62 -15.61
N GLY A 61 7.40 7.63 -15.97
CA GLY A 61 8.52 7.76 -16.89
C GLY A 61 9.35 6.47 -16.94
N ARG A 62 10.47 6.50 -17.68
CA ARG A 62 11.30 5.31 -17.96
C ARG A 62 11.81 4.58 -16.71
N ASN A 63 12.13 5.33 -15.65
CA ASN A 63 12.63 4.79 -14.37
C ASN A 63 11.82 5.29 -13.16
N SER A 64 10.68 5.94 -13.37
CA SER A 64 9.87 6.52 -12.29
C SER A 64 8.64 5.68 -12.03
N CYS A 65 8.64 5.03 -10.88
CA CYS A 65 7.51 4.29 -10.33
C CYS A 65 6.95 5.06 -9.14
N ALA A 66 5.63 5.19 -9.06
CA ALA A 66 4.95 5.77 -7.92
C ALA A 66 3.69 4.96 -7.57
N TRP A 67 3.22 5.12 -6.35
CA TRP A 67 1.97 4.52 -5.86
C TRP A 67 1.04 5.63 -5.39
N LEU A 68 -0.27 5.39 -5.44
CA LEU A 68 -1.24 6.29 -4.83
C LEU A 68 -1.17 6.11 -3.31
N LEU A 69 -1.07 7.22 -2.58
CA LEU A 69 -1.02 7.18 -1.12
C LEU A 69 -2.26 6.49 -0.55
N SER A 70 -3.46 6.82 -1.05
CA SER A 70 -4.70 6.18 -0.61
C SER A 70 -4.68 4.67 -0.80
N ASP A 71 -4.14 4.17 -1.91
CA ASP A 71 -4.07 2.73 -2.18
C ASP A 71 -3.09 2.02 -1.25
N VAL A 72 -1.96 2.65 -0.93
CA VAL A 72 -0.98 2.10 0.00
C VAL A 72 -1.49 2.13 1.44
N LEU A 73 -2.14 3.22 1.85
CA LEU A 73 -2.81 3.30 3.16
C LEU A 73 -3.93 2.26 3.28
N TRP A 74 -4.72 2.08 2.22
CA TRP A 74 -5.77 1.07 2.17
C TRP A 74 -5.21 -0.35 2.30
N TRP A 75 -4.10 -0.62 1.62
CA TRP A 75 -3.37 -1.88 1.73
C TRP A 75 -2.82 -2.11 3.14
N VAL A 76 -2.27 -1.08 3.79
CA VAL A 76 -1.77 -1.17 5.17
C VAL A 76 -2.90 -1.44 6.18
N ARG A 77 -4.10 -0.92 5.92
CA ARG A 77 -5.31 -1.13 6.74
C ARG A 77 -5.90 -2.53 6.56
N ASN A 78 -5.90 -3.04 5.33
CA ASN A 78 -6.35 -4.39 4.97
C ASN A 78 -5.20 -5.20 4.38
N PRO A 79 -4.16 -5.52 5.18
CA PRO A 79 -3.11 -6.38 4.67
C PRO A 79 -3.77 -7.73 4.37
N PRO A 80 -3.65 -8.26 3.14
CA PRO A 80 -4.02 -9.65 2.89
C PRO A 80 -3.30 -10.50 3.94
N ALA A 81 -3.94 -11.55 4.46
CA ALA A 81 -3.37 -12.45 5.45
C ALA A 81 -2.10 -13.10 4.87
N VAL A 82 -0.99 -12.40 4.96
CA VAL A 82 0.34 -12.84 4.58
C VAL A 82 1.06 -12.99 5.90
N GLU A 83 1.28 -14.24 6.28
CA GLU A 83 2.12 -14.58 7.41
C GLU A 83 3.48 -13.91 7.20
N ASN A 84 3.89 -13.02 8.13
CA ASN A 84 5.12 -12.21 8.09
C ASN A 84 5.11 -10.87 7.29
N VAL A 85 4.00 -10.15 7.22
CA VAL A 85 4.12 -8.69 6.98
C VAL A 85 4.48 -8.02 8.30
N ASN A 86 5.67 -7.41 8.37
CA ASN A 86 6.02 -6.46 9.43
C ASN A 86 5.18 -5.20 9.25
N ASN A 87 3.88 -5.30 9.55
CA ASN A 87 2.95 -4.19 9.46
C ASN A 87 3.18 -3.27 10.66
N PRO A 88 3.58 -2.01 10.47
CA PRO A 88 3.75 -1.08 11.59
C PRO A 88 2.45 -0.89 12.40
N TYR A 89 1.28 -1.12 11.79
CA TYR A 89 -0.02 -1.04 12.46
C TYR A 89 -0.38 -2.26 13.33
N SER A 90 0.32 -3.38 13.16
CA SER A 90 0.14 -4.61 13.95
C SER A 90 1.28 -4.84 14.93
N ARG A 91 2.05 -3.79 15.25
CA ARG A 91 3.00 -3.85 16.35
C ARG A 91 2.20 -3.92 17.64
N LYS A 92 1.89 -5.15 18.09
CA LYS A 92 1.43 -5.38 19.45
C LYS A 92 2.42 -4.69 20.38
N SER A 93 1.96 -3.68 21.10
CA SER A 93 2.70 -3.13 22.24
C SER A 93 2.96 -4.30 23.19
N ALA A 94 4.24 -4.54 23.45
CA ALA A 94 4.69 -5.48 24.48
C ALA A 94 4.38 -4.93 25.87
#